data_AF-A0A3R9VU86-F1
#
_entry.id   AF-A0A3R9VU86-F1
#
_cell.length_a   1.000
_cell.length_b   1.000
_cell.length_c   1.000
_cell.angle_alpha   90.00
_cell.angle_beta   90.00
_cell.angle_gamma   90.00
#
_symmetry.space_group_name_H-M   'P 1'
#
loop_
_entity.id
_entity.type
_entity.pdbx_description
1 polymer ?
#
loop_
_entity_poly.entity_id
_entity_poly.type
_entity_poly.pdbx_seq_one_letter_code
_entity_poly.pdbx_strand_id
1 'polypeptide(L)'
;MHPSTTGVADAPAPASAPVPSPRRRLITPRAPARPSTAAAVHSVSAATTVLLGLVGIGAMIHEPVLIPPLAASAALVHSAPTLPLAQPRGVVIGHLIGAAAGFAVLAAAGSSPWAAALAAGLTLALLTLARTPHSPAVATAVVTVLQSPAPARFVPLLFGSTVLLVLTGYAGSRIRRTAPRYPAYWW
;
A
#
# COMPACT_ATOMS: atom_id res chain seq x y z
N MET A 1 -48.36 -2.14 79.82
CA MET A 1 -48.74 -3.42 79.20
C MET A 1 -47.72 -3.69 78.10
N HIS A 2 -46.78 -4.61 78.36
CA HIS A 2 -45.68 -4.96 77.44
C HIS A 2 -46.24 -5.71 76.22
N PRO A 3 -45.66 -5.55 75.02
CA PRO A 3 -45.49 -6.70 74.15
C PRO A 3 -44.03 -6.92 73.75
N SER A 4 -43.73 -8.20 73.63
CA SER A 4 -42.43 -8.85 73.50
C SER A 4 -41.81 -8.67 72.11
N THR A 5 -40.49 -8.51 72.06
CA THR A 5 -39.70 -8.62 70.84
C THR A 5 -39.44 -10.10 70.53
N THR A 6 -40.12 -10.66 69.52
CA THR A 6 -39.77 -11.95 68.92
C THR A 6 -38.74 -11.74 67.82
N GLY A 7 -37.52 -12.25 68.03
CA GLY A 7 -36.46 -12.27 67.03
C GLY A 7 -36.82 -13.18 65.86
N VAL A 8 -36.78 -12.63 64.65
CA VAL A 8 -36.86 -13.39 63.40
C VAL A 8 -35.42 -13.73 63.00
N ALA A 9 -35.15 -15.02 62.84
CA ALA A 9 -33.87 -15.56 62.41
C ALA A 9 -33.54 -15.15 60.96
N ASP A 10 -32.31 -14.69 60.73
CA ASP A 10 -31.77 -14.39 59.40
C ASP A 10 -31.75 -15.64 58.52
N ALA A 11 -32.49 -15.59 57.40
CA ALA A 11 -32.43 -16.62 56.37
C ALA A 11 -31.12 -16.48 55.55
N PRO A 12 -30.43 -17.58 55.20
CA PRO A 12 -29.19 -17.51 54.43
C PRO A 12 -29.46 -16.98 53.01
N ALA A 13 -28.63 -16.03 52.56
CA ALA A 13 -28.74 -15.43 51.24
C ALA A 13 -28.58 -16.48 50.12
N PRO A 14 -29.36 -16.37 49.02
CA PRO A 14 -29.30 -17.33 47.92
C PRO A 14 -27.94 -17.26 47.22
N ALA A 15 -27.33 -18.42 47.00
CA ALA A 15 -26.07 -18.56 46.27
C ALA A 15 -26.20 -17.93 44.86
N SER A 16 -25.34 -16.96 44.56
CA SER A 16 -25.29 -16.29 43.26
C SER A 16 -24.97 -17.29 42.15
N ALA A 17 -25.83 -17.38 41.13
CA ALA A 17 -25.62 -18.23 39.97
C ALA A 17 -24.31 -17.86 39.24
N PRO A 18 -23.55 -18.84 38.74
CA PRO A 18 -22.30 -18.58 38.04
C PRO A 18 -22.57 -17.80 36.74
N VAL A 19 -21.86 -16.68 36.57
CA VAL A 19 -21.89 -15.86 35.35
C VAL A 19 -21.33 -16.69 34.19
N PRO A 20 -22.07 -16.90 33.08
CA PRO A 20 -21.56 -17.66 31.96
C PRO A 20 -20.36 -16.94 31.34
N SER A 21 -19.23 -17.64 31.26
CA SER A 21 -18.02 -17.12 30.63
C SER A 21 -18.26 -16.89 29.13
N PRO A 22 -17.84 -15.74 28.57
CA PRO A 22 -18.06 -15.45 27.16
C PRO A 22 -17.30 -16.48 26.33
N ARG A 23 -18.02 -17.36 25.62
CA ARG A 23 -17.44 -18.32 24.69
C ARG A 23 -16.66 -17.56 23.64
N ARG A 24 -15.32 -17.66 23.69
CA ARG A 24 -14.39 -17.09 22.72
C ARG A 24 -14.66 -17.73 21.36
N ARG A 25 -15.52 -17.12 20.53
CA ARG A 25 -15.70 -17.52 19.13
C ARG A 25 -14.34 -17.34 18.47
N LEU A 26 -13.71 -18.45 18.11
CA LEU A 26 -12.58 -18.46 17.21
C LEU A 26 -13.06 -17.86 15.89
N ILE A 27 -12.70 -16.60 15.63
CA ILE A 27 -12.88 -15.98 14.33
C ILE A 27 -11.90 -16.69 13.41
N THR A 28 -12.38 -17.63 12.60
CA THR A 28 -11.59 -18.20 11.50
C THR A 28 -11.49 -17.15 10.41
N PRO A 29 -10.31 -16.53 10.16
CA PRO A 29 -10.18 -15.52 9.12
C PRO A 29 -10.41 -16.18 7.76
N ARG A 30 -11.45 -15.78 7.03
CA ARG A 30 -11.71 -16.27 5.68
C ARG A 30 -11.05 -15.33 4.68
N ALA A 31 -10.34 -15.89 3.70
CA ALA A 31 -9.75 -15.11 2.62
C ALA A 31 -10.85 -14.33 1.84
N PRO A 32 -10.54 -13.15 1.28
CA PRO A 32 -11.47 -12.41 0.44
C PRO A 32 -11.97 -13.23 -0.75
N ALA A 33 -13.18 -12.91 -1.22
CA ALA A 33 -13.73 -13.54 -2.42
C ALA A 33 -12.85 -13.26 -3.65
N ARG A 34 -12.74 -14.26 -4.54
CA ARG A 34 -11.99 -14.10 -5.79
C ARG A 34 -12.67 -13.05 -6.68
N PRO A 35 -11.90 -12.24 -7.42
CA PRO A 35 -12.48 -11.38 -8.45
C PRO A 35 -13.14 -12.23 -9.54
N SER A 36 -14.11 -11.65 -10.24
CA SER A 36 -14.67 -12.28 -11.43
C SER A 36 -13.58 -12.43 -12.50
N THR A 37 -13.69 -13.46 -13.35
CA THR A 37 -12.74 -13.71 -14.44
C THR A 37 -12.61 -12.52 -15.38
N ALA A 38 -13.73 -11.88 -15.71
CA ALA A 38 -13.75 -10.66 -16.51
C ALA A 38 -12.99 -9.51 -15.84
N ALA A 39 -13.20 -9.26 -14.53
CA ALA A 39 -12.46 -8.23 -13.81
C ALA A 39 -10.96 -8.54 -13.76
N ALA A 40 -10.59 -9.80 -13.55
CA ALA A 40 -9.20 -10.25 -13.55
C ALA A 40 -8.54 -9.99 -14.91
N VAL A 41 -9.14 -10.47 -16.01
CA VAL A 41 -8.62 -10.24 -17.37
C VAL A 41 -8.44 -8.76 -17.65
N HIS A 42 -9.43 -7.92 -17.34
CA HIS A 42 -9.32 -6.47 -17.57
C HIS A 42 -8.19 -5.84 -16.75
N SER A 43 -8.06 -6.18 -15.46
CA SER A 43 -7.00 -5.63 -14.62
C SER A 43 -5.61 -6.04 -15.11
N VAL A 44 -5.44 -7.30 -15.51
CA VAL A 44 -4.18 -7.84 -16.05
C VAL A 44 -3.86 -7.20 -17.39
N SER A 45 -4.81 -7.14 -18.32
CA SER A 45 -4.61 -6.50 -19.63
C SER A 45 -4.24 -5.03 -19.47
N ALA A 46 -4.93 -4.27 -18.61
CA ALA A 46 -4.62 -2.86 -18.40
C ALA A 46 -3.23 -2.65 -17.78
N ALA A 47 -2.86 -3.47 -16.79
CA ALA A 47 -1.52 -3.44 -16.21
C ALA A 47 -0.45 -3.76 -17.26
N THR A 48 -0.63 -4.85 -18.02
CA THR A 48 0.30 -5.25 -19.08
C THR A 48 0.44 -4.17 -20.15
N THR A 49 -0.66 -3.55 -20.58
CA THR A 49 -0.62 -2.47 -21.58
C THR A 49 0.23 -1.30 -21.11
N VAL A 50 0.07 -0.83 -19.86
CA VAL A 50 0.90 0.29 -19.39
C VAL A 50 2.37 -0.11 -19.21
N LEU A 51 2.65 -1.35 -18.79
CA LEU A 51 4.03 -1.85 -18.69
C LEU A 51 4.71 -1.93 -20.05
N LEU A 52 4.02 -2.45 -21.07
CA LEU A 52 4.50 -2.45 -22.45
C LEU A 52 4.69 -1.02 -22.98
N GLY A 53 3.81 -0.09 -22.60
CA GLY A 53 3.96 1.33 -22.91
C GLY A 53 5.23 1.93 -22.32
N LEU A 54 5.55 1.64 -21.04
CA LEU A 54 6.79 2.08 -20.39
C LEU A 54 8.03 1.48 -21.09
N VAL A 55 7.98 0.20 -21.46
CA VAL A 55 9.05 -0.45 -22.25
C VAL A 55 9.22 0.21 -23.61
N GLY A 56 8.13 0.48 -24.32
CA GLY A 56 8.15 1.16 -25.61
C GLY A 56 8.76 2.56 -25.53
N ILE A 57 8.37 3.36 -24.54
CA ILE A 57 8.95 4.68 -24.29
C ILE A 57 10.47 4.54 -24.02
N GLY A 58 10.86 3.61 -23.14
CA GLY A 58 12.25 3.36 -22.81
C GLY A 58 13.09 2.94 -24.02
N ALA A 59 12.55 2.08 -24.89
CA ALA A 59 13.20 1.66 -26.13
C ALA A 59 13.42 2.84 -27.09
N MET A 60 12.46 3.78 -27.18
CA MET A 60 12.56 4.95 -28.06
C MET A 60 13.59 5.98 -27.59
N ILE A 61 13.83 6.08 -26.27
CA ILE A 61 14.77 7.05 -25.68
C ILE A 61 16.08 6.40 -25.19
N HIS A 62 16.26 5.10 -25.43
CA HIS A 62 17.40 4.29 -24.99
C HIS A 62 17.65 4.33 -23.47
N GLU A 63 16.60 4.36 -22.65
CA GLU A 63 16.70 4.36 -21.19
C GLU A 63 15.81 3.27 -20.56
N PRO A 64 16.22 2.62 -19.46
CA PRO A 64 15.44 1.60 -18.78
C PRO A 64 14.32 2.22 -17.93
N VAL A 65 13.24 2.64 -18.59
CA VAL A 65 12.09 3.30 -17.95
C VAL A 65 11.28 2.36 -17.06
N LEU A 66 11.14 1.08 -17.45
CA LEU A 66 10.48 0.07 -16.62
C LEU A 66 11.44 -0.50 -15.57
N ILE A 67 11.19 -0.17 -14.31
CA ILE A 67 11.88 -0.78 -13.15
C ILE A 67 10.91 -1.63 -12.32
N PRO A 68 11.38 -2.63 -11.56
CA PRO A 68 10.51 -3.50 -10.75
C PRO A 68 9.54 -2.75 -9.81
N PRO A 69 9.93 -1.64 -9.15
CA PRO A 69 9.00 -0.82 -8.38
C PRO A 69 7.81 -0.28 -9.20
N LEU A 70 8.03 0.18 -10.43
CA LEU A 70 6.96 0.67 -11.29
C LEU A 70 6.03 -0.46 -11.74
N ALA A 71 6.57 -1.66 -11.95
CA ALA A 71 5.77 -2.85 -12.24
C ALA A 71 4.81 -3.19 -11.08
N ALA A 72 5.31 -3.16 -9.84
CA ALA A 72 4.50 -3.36 -8.65
C ALA A 72 3.42 -2.27 -8.50
N SER A 73 3.75 -1.01 -8.76
CA SER A 73 2.80 0.10 -8.75
C SER A 73 1.70 -0.05 -9.80
N ALA A 74 2.06 -0.45 -11.03
CA ALA A 74 1.08 -0.74 -12.07
C ALA A 74 0.12 -1.85 -11.67
N ALA A 75 0.63 -2.91 -11.04
CA ALA A 75 -0.21 -4.00 -10.52
C ALA A 75 -1.19 -3.49 -9.46
N LEU A 76 -0.73 -2.68 -8.48
CA LEU A 76 -1.61 -2.10 -7.46
C LEU A 76 -2.69 -1.18 -8.05
N VAL A 77 -2.30 -0.27 -8.93
CA VAL A 77 -3.22 0.70 -9.56
C VAL A 77 -4.32 0.00 -10.36
N HIS A 78 -4.00 -1.09 -11.07
CA HIS A 78 -4.98 -1.74 -11.96
C HIS A 78 -5.74 -2.92 -11.31
N SER A 79 -5.14 -3.60 -10.32
CA SER A 79 -5.79 -4.73 -9.62
C SER A 79 -6.54 -4.32 -8.35
N ALA A 80 -6.11 -3.24 -7.68
CA ALA A 80 -6.68 -2.80 -6.42
C ALA A 80 -6.74 -1.25 -6.31
N PRO A 81 -7.41 -0.56 -7.27
CA PRO A 81 -7.39 0.90 -7.40
C PRO A 81 -7.97 1.67 -6.19
N THR A 82 -8.77 1.01 -5.36
CA THR A 82 -9.41 1.64 -4.19
C THR A 82 -8.54 1.59 -2.93
N LEU A 83 -7.45 0.83 -2.94
CA LEU A 83 -6.58 0.72 -1.78
C LEU A 83 -5.79 2.03 -1.58
N PRO A 84 -5.50 2.41 -0.33
CA PRO A 84 -4.62 3.54 -0.03
C PRO A 84 -3.28 3.48 -0.76
N LEU A 85 -2.71 2.27 -0.91
CA LEU A 85 -1.44 2.03 -1.60
C LEU A 85 -1.46 2.37 -3.09
N ALA A 86 -2.64 2.35 -3.72
CA ALA A 86 -2.79 2.60 -5.14
C ALA A 86 -3.06 4.08 -5.44
N GLN A 87 -3.33 4.92 -4.45
CA GLN A 87 -3.79 6.29 -4.71
C GLN A 87 -2.69 7.17 -5.33
N PRO A 88 -3.05 8.17 -6.17
CA PRO A 88 -2.11 8.96 -6.94
C PRO A 88 -1.02 9.62 -6.09
N ARG A 89 -1.41 10.16 -4.92
CA ARG A 89 -0.49 10.76 -3.96
C ARG A 89 0.56 9.75 -3.49
N GLY A 90 0.14 8.54 -3.13
CA GLY A 90 1.05 7.46 -2.73
C GLY A 90 1.98 7.06 -3.87
N VAL A 91 1.44 6.87 -5.08
CA VAL A 91 2.24 6.48 -6.25
C VAL A 91 3.30 7.54 -6.57
N VAL A 92 2.91 8.79 -6.81
CA VAL A 92 3.84 9.83 -7.27
C VAL A 92 4.77 10.27 -6.12
N ILE A 93 4.21 10.75 -5.01
CA ILE A 93 5.02 11.28 -3.90
C ILE A 93 5.82 10.17 -3.25
N GLY A 94 5.26 8.96 -3.12
CA GLY A 94 5.96 7.86 -2.51
C GLY A 94 7.22 7.50 -3.29
N HIS A 95 7.13 7.31 -4.61
CA HIS A 95 8.30 7.03 -5.44
C HIS A 95 9.35 8.16 -5.36
N LEU A 96 8.93 9.42 -5.34
CA LEU A 96 9.85 10.56 -5.18
C LEU A 96 10.54 10.57 -3.81
N ILE A 97 9.83 10.26 -2.73
CA ILE A 97 10.41 10.09 -1.38
C ILE A 97 11.42 8.94 -1.39
N GLY A 98 11.07 7.80 -2.00
CA GLY A 98 11.96 6.65 -2.10
C GLY A 98 13.24 6.94 -2.89
N ALA A 99 13.12 7.64 -4.02
CA ALA A 99 14.28 8.08 -4.79
C ALA A 99 15.14 9.07 -3.99
N ALA A 100 14.53 10.07 -3.33
CA ALA A 100 15.26 11.05 -2.53
C ALA A 100 16.01 10.40 -1.36
N ALA A 101 15.36 9.52 -0.60
CA ALA A 101 15.98 8.78 0.48
C ALA A 101 17.08 7.83 -0.03
N GLY A 102 16.83 7.14 -1.15
CA GLY A 102 17.82 6.29 -1.82
C GLY A 102 19.07 7.06 -2.23
N PHE A 103 18.93 8.21 -2.89
CA PHE A 103 20.06 9.04 -3.28
C PHE A 103 20.77 9.67 -2.09
N ALA A 104 20.05 10.08 -1.05
CA ALA A 104 20.66 10.61 0.17
C ALA A 104 21.56 9.56 0.86
N VAL A 105 21.06 8.33 0.99
CA VAL A 105 21.84 7.22 1.57
C VAL A 105 22.98 6.80 0.65
N LEU A 106 22.75 6.73 -0.67
CA LEU A 106 23.80 6.43 -1.64
C LEU A 106 24.95 7.46 -1.56
N ALA A 107 24.63 8.75 -1.43
CA ALA A 107 25.63 9.80 -1.29
C ALA A 107 26.39 9.72 0.05
N ALA A 108 25.73 9.29 1.12
CA ALA A 108 26.33 9.24 2.46
C ALA A 108 27.14 7.95 2.75
N ALA A 109 26.68 6.80 2.23
CA ALA A 109 27.19 5.47 2.59
C ALA A 109 27.66 4.64 1.39
N GLY A 110 27.53 5.15 0.16
CA GLY A 110 27.87 4.43 -1.06
C GLY A 110 26.88 3.32 -1.42
N SER A 111 27.21 2.58 -2.49
CA SER A 111 26.41 1.45 -2.95
C SER A 111 26.79 0.17 -2.20
N SER A 112 25.86 -0.36 -1.40
CA SER A 112 25.99 -1.68 -0.78
C SER A 112 24.61 -2.24 -0.39
N PRO A 113 24.49 -3.56 -0.18
CA PRO A 113 23.25 -4.15 0.34
C PRO A 113 22.82 -3.58 1.70
N TRP A 114 23.79 -3.24 2.56
CA TRP A 114 23.53 -2.61 3.85
C TRP A 114 22.98 -1.20 3.69
N ALA A 115 23.57 -0.38 2.81
CA ALA A 115 23.06 0.94 2.49
C ALA A 115 21.65 0.87 1.87
N ALA A 116 21.38 -0.12 1.02
CA ALA A 116 20.05 -0.32 0.44
C ALA A 116 19.00 -0.67 1.51
N ALA A 117 19.34 -1.50 2.51
CA ALA A 117 18.47 -1.79 3.64
C ALA A 117 18.19 -0.54 4.49
N LEU A 118 19.20 0.31 4.74
CA LEU A 118 19.04 1.58 5.43
C LEU A 118 18.12 2.54 4.65
N ALA A 119 18.33 2.65 3.34
CA ALA A 119 17.49 3.47 2.46
C ALA A 119 16.04 2.99 2.44
N ALA A 120 15.81 1.67 2.43
CA ALA A 120 14.49 1.08 2.52
C ALA A 120 13.78 1.44 3.83
N GLY A 121 14.48 1.28 4.97
CA GLY A 121 13.95 1.65 6.29
C GLY A 121 13.64 3.14 6.42
N LEU A 122 14.56 4.00 5.96
CA LEU A 122 14.36 5.45 5.93
C LEU A 122 13.15 5.83 5.06
N THR A 123 13.02 5.23 3.88
CA THR A 123 11.89 5.44 3.00
C THR A 123 10.58 5.06 3.69
N LEU A 124 10.51 3.89 4.32
CA LEU A 124 9.31 3.47 5.04
C LEU A 124 8.91 4.45 6.15
N ALA A 125 9.89 4.93 6.93
CA ALA A 125 9.65 5.95 7.94
C ALA A 125 9.08 7.24 7.32
N LEU A 126 9.69 7.74 6.25
CA LEU A 126 9.25 8.96 5.56
C LEU A 126 7.86 8.82 4.94
N LEU A 127 7.52 7.67 4.34
CA LEU A 127 6.17 7.40 3.83
C LEU A 127 5.13 7.40 4.94
N THR A 128 5.50 6.88 6.12
CA THR A 128 4.65 6.87 7.31
C THR A 128 4.40 8.30 7.80
N LEU A 129 5.46 9.11 7.91
CA LEU A 129 5.39 10.52 8.29
C LEU A 129 4.58 11.35 7.28
N ALA A 130 4.80 11.14 5.99
CA ALA A 130 4.12 11.86 4.91
C ALA A 130 2.67 11.40 4.70
N ARG A 131 2.21 10.34 5.38
CA ARG A 131 0.91 9.69 5.18
C ARG A 131 0.68 9.30 3.72
N THR A 132 1.71 8.79 3.07
CA THR A 132 1.68 8.34 1.67
C THR A 132 2.04 6.85 1.61
N PRO A 133 1.16 5.94 2.08
CA PRO A 133 1.46 4.52 2.05
C PRO A 133 1.63 4.07 0.59
N HIS A 134 2.83 3.62 0.23
CA HIS A 134 3.11 3.11 -1.11
C HIS A 134 4.36 2.22 -1.07
N SER A 135 4.18 0.95 -0.71
CA SER A 135 5.30 0.02 -0.52
C SER A 135 6.24 -0.13 -1.72
N PRO A 136 5.82 0.01 -3.01
CA PRO A 136 6.78 -0.01 -4.12
C PRO A 136 7.84 1.10 -4.06
N ALA A 137 7.58 2.22 -3.39
CA ALA A 137 8.58 3.27 -3.17
C ALA A 137 9.78 2.79 -2.34
N VAL A 138 9.57 1.86 -1.39
CA VAL A 138 10.66 1.26 -0.61
C VAL A 138 11.62 0.51 -1.54
N ALA A 139 11.09 -0.23 -2.50
CA ALA A 139 11.90 -0.90 -3.52
C ALA A 139 12.58 0.10 -4.48
N THR A 140 12.00 1.29 -4.68
CA THR A 140 12.66 2.37 -5.45
C THR A 140 13.94 2.84 -4.78
N ALA A 141 13.91 3.05 -3.46
CA ALA A 141 15.10 3.41 -2.69
C ALA A 141 16.22 2.35 -2.79
N VAL A 142 15.83 1.07 -2.71
CA VAL A 142 16.76 -0.07 -2.89
C VAL A 142 17.39 -0.05 -4.28
N VAL A 143 16.58 0.11 -5.33
CA VAL A 143 17.08 0.21 -6.72
C VAL A 143 18.01 1.40 -6.88
N THR A 144 17.65 2.56 -6.32
CA THR A 144 18.48 3.77 -6.38
C THR A 144 19.86 3.54 -5.76
N VAL A 145 19.96 2.88 -4.60
CA VAL A 145 21.26 2.59 -3.99
C VAL A 145 22.03 1.57 -4.82
N LEU A 146 21.43 0.40 -5.09
CA LEU A 146 22.15 -0.73 -5.69
C LEU A 146 22.56 -0.50 -7.14
N GLN A 147 21.74 0.21 -7.91
CA GLN A 147 22.02 0.49 -9.32
C GLN A 147 22.73 1.82 -9.53
N SER A 148 22.76 2.69 -8.51
CA SER A 148 23.41 4.00 -8.54
C SER A 148 23.11 4.80 -9.83
N PRO A 149 21.83 4.92 -10.25
CA PRO A 149 21.51 5.54 -11.53
C PRO A 149 21.79 7.05 -11.49
N ALA A 150 22.00 7.67 -12.65
CA ALA A 150 22.22 9.11 -12.72
C ALA A 150 20.95 9.88 -12.27
N PRO A 151 21.00 10.72 -11.20
CA PRO A 151 19.81 11.38 -10.67
C PRO A 151 19.06 12.23 -11.71
N ALA A 152 19.82 12.94 -12.55
CA ALA A 152 19.29 13.83 -13.58
C ALA A 152 18.44 13.11 -14.64
N ARG A 153 18.64 11.80 -14.85
CA ARG A 153 17.82 10.98 -15.77
C ARG A 153 16.78 10.18 -15.02
N PHE A 154 17.18 9.57 -13.90
CA PHE A 154 16.32 8.68 -13.13
C PHE A 154 15.10 9.40 -12.56
N VAL A 155 15.27 10.58 -11.94
CA VAL A 155 14.16 11.27 -11.27
C VAL A 155 13.09 11.75 -12.25
N PRO A 156 13.42 12.40 -13.39
CA PRO A 156 12.40 12.76 -14.39
C PRO A 156 11.69 11.55 -15.00
N LEU A 157 12.41 10.47 -15.31
CA LEU A 157 11.80 9.25 -15.87
C LEU A 157 10.88 8.56 -14.86
N LEU A 158 11.28 8.50 -13.59
CA LEU A 158 10.45 7.98 -12.50
C LEU A 158 9.18 8.82 -12.35
N PHE A 159 9.32 10.14 -12.33
CA PHE A 159 8.16 11.05 -12.26
C PHE A 159 7.22 10.85 -13.45
N GLY A 160 7.73 10.89 -14.68
CA GLY A 160 6.92 10.67 -15.89
C GLY A 160 6.21 9.32 -15.88
N SER A 161 6.90 8.26 -15.44
CA SER A 161 6.31 6.93 -15.34
C SER A 161 5.21 6.85 -14.31
N THR A 162 5.39 7.43 -13.11
CA THR A 162 4.36 7.44 -12.07
C THR A 162 3.13 8.25 -12.48
N VAL A 163 3.33 9.39 -13.15
CA VAL A 163 2.23 10.17 -13.75
C VAL A 163 1.50 9.34 -14.80
N LEU A 164 2.22 8.65 -15.69
CA LEU A 164 1.59 7.76 -16.68
C LEU A 164 0.74 6.68 -16.01
N LEU A 165 1.23 6.01 -14.96
CA LEU A 165 0.46 5.01 -14.22
C LEU A 165 -0.83 5.59 -13.62
N VAL A 166 -0.76 6.80 -13.04
CA VAL A 166 -1.94 7.49 -12.50
C VAL A 166 -2.93 7.82 -13.61
N LEU A 167 -2.46 8.30 -14.77
CA LEU A 167 -3.30 8.65 -15.91
C LEU A 167 -3.99 7.42 -16.51
N THR A 168 -3.29 6.29 -16.65
CA THR A 168 -3.91 5.04 -17.16
C THR A 168 -4.92 4.48 -16.17
N GLY A 169 -4.63 4.53 -14.86
CA GLY A 169 -5.59 4.18 -13.81
C GLY A 169 -6.84 5.06 -13.86
N TYR A 170 -6.65 6.37 -14.01
CA TYR A 170 -7.74 7.35 -14.15
C TYR A 170 -8.58 7.06 -15.38
N ALA A 171 -7.97 6.98 -16.57
CA ALA A 171 -8.64 6.70 -17.84
C ALA A 171 -9.40 5.37 -17.79
N GLY A 172 -8.78 4.31 -17.26
CA GLY A 172 -9.40 3.00 -17.10
C GLY A 172 -10.65 3.04 -16.23
N SER A 173 -10.69 3.90 -15.21
CA SER A 173 -11.88 4.10 -14.36
C SER A 173 -12.99 4.92 -15.03
N ARG A 174 -12.68 5.73 -16.05
CA ARG A 174 -13.66 6.53 -16.80
C ARG A 174 -14.25 5.78 -17.98
N ILE A 175 -13.46 4.95 -18.64
CA ILE A 175 -13.90 4.16 -19.80
C ILE A 175 -14.84 3.02 -19.37
N ARG A 176 -14.58 2.41 -18.20
CA ARG A 176 -15.34 1.25 -17.72
C ARG A 176 -16.40 1.66 -16.71
N ARG A 177 -17.67 1.60 -17.11
CA ARG A 177 -18.83 1.93 -16.25
C ARG A 177 -18.90 1.09 -14.97
N THR A 178 -18.41 -0.15 -15.00
CA THR A 178 -18.44 -1.09 -13.87
C THR A 178 -17.16 -1.08 -13.03
N ALA A 179 -16.13 -0.34 -13.44
CA ALA A 179 -14.88 -0.27 -12.68
C ALA A 179 -15.03 0.65 -11.46
N PRO A 180 -14.31 0.36 -10.35
CA PRO A 180 -14.20 1.30 -9.25
C PRO A 180 -13.65 2.63 -9.74
N ARG A 181 -14.18 3.73 -9.18
CA ARG A 181 -13.69 5.07 -9.51
C ARG A 181 -12.27 5.23 -8.97
N TYR A 182 -11.37 5.67 -9.85
CA TYR A 182 -10.00 6.02 -9.50
C TYR A 182 -9.74 7.48 -9.87
N PRO A 183 -9.12 8.27 -8.99
CA PRO A 183 -8.78 7.90 -7.61
C PRO A 183 -9.99 7.83 -6.67
N ALA A 184 -9.82 7.12 -5.56
CA ALA A 184 -10.76 7.12 -4.45
C ALA A 184 -10.62 8.40 -3.62
N TYR A 185 -9.38 8.89 -3.45
CA TYR A 185 -9.08 10.19 -2.85
C TYR A 185 -7.73 10.72 -3.36
N TRP A 186 -7.53 12.03 -3.24
CA TRP A 186 -6.28 12.70 -3.64
C TRP A 186 -5.39 13.09 -2.46
N TRP A 187 -5.96 13.40 -1.30
CA TRP A 187 -5.23 13.85 -0.10
C TRP A 187 -5.65 13.13 1.17
#